data_AF-A0A7V4ZXD1-F1
#
_entry.id   AF-A0A7V4ZXD1-F1
#
_cell.length_a   1.000
_cell.length_b   1.000
_cell.length_c   1.000
_cell.angle_alpha   90.00
_cell.angle_beta   90.00
_cell.angle_gamma   90.00
#
_symmetry.space_group_name_H-M   'P 1'
#
loop_
_entity.id
_entity.type
_entity.pdbx_description
1 polymer ?
#
loop_
_entity_poly.entity_id
_entity_poly.type
_entity_poly.pdbx_seq_one_letter_code
_entity_poly.pdbx_strand_id
1 'polypeptide(L)'
;MTNWNIDEVLRLLNEAARIALHYFDSPTREFKKDRSIVTEADREIEGMLGEEFDRPREGVYLIGEETVETKDEAYLQAALKGSTWIIDPIDGTSSYANHLLSWGISISYAENGKITEGAIYLPVAGKLLITEKDRVYASQWRRDCRDDEPHLSLHKPVIPQPPFEAGVIAIDQGNTRSGHGFPGTVHASGSSVFALLHLFMGGYVSYIAYAKLWDLAAGAAMMEKLGFLGRFENGSPYTTSIDETIYELSPDAKNRRWKT
;
A
#
# COMPACT_ATOMS: atom_id res chain seq x y z
N MET A 1 -15.71 5.82 -9.75
CA MET A 1 -15.22 7.05 -9.10
C MET A 1 -14.07 7.68 -9.90
N THR A 2 -14.20 8.95 -10.30
CA THR A 2 -13.23 9.62 -11.19
C THR A 2 -12.18 10.47 -10.47
N ASN A 3 -12.44 10.86 -9.23
CA ASN A 3 -11.56 11.65 -8.36
C ASN A 3 -11.55 11.08 -6.95
N TRP A 4 -10.54 11.44 -6.15
CA TRP A 4 -10.52 11.13 -4.73
C TRP A 4 -11.72 11.73 -4.00
N ASN A 5 -12.46 10.90 -3.28
CA ASN A 5 -13.52 11.29 -2.36
C ASN A 5 -13.33 10.47 -1.09
N ILE A 6 -13.08 11.14 0.04
CA ILE A 6 -12.70 10.46 1.27
C ILE A 6 -13.81 9.52 1.77
N ASP A 7 -15.07 9.95 1.75
CA ASP A 7 -16.19 9.16 2.27
C ASP A 7 -16.40 7.88 1.45
N GLU A 8 -16.30 7.98 0.13
CA GLU A 8 -16.45 6.83 -0.76
C GLU A 8 -15.26 5.87 -0.65
N VAL A 9 -14.04 6.38 -0.48
CA VAL A 9 -12.85 5.54 -0.20
C VAL A 9 -13.01 4.81 1.13
N LEU A 10 -13.52 5.46 2.18
CA LEU A 10 -13.78 4.80 3.46
C LEU A 10 -14.84 3.70 3.31
N ARG A 11 -15.93 3.97 2.58
CA ARG A 11 -16.97 2.97 2.30
C ARG A 11 -16.37 1.74 1.62
N LEU A 12 -15.59 1.94 0.56
CA LEU A 12 -14.95 0.87 -0.21
C LEU A 12 -13.88 0.11 0.59
N LEU A 13 -13.09 0.81 1.42
CA LEU A 13 -12.14 0.15 2.33
C LEU A 13 -12.85 -0.72 3.37
N ASN A 14 -14.00 -0.29 3.88
CA ASN A 14 -14.79 -1.08 4.83
C ASN A 14 -15.38 -2.33 4.18
N GLU A 15 -15.87 -2.20 2.95
CA GLU A 15 -16.34 -3.32 2.15
C GLU A 15 -15.20 -4.32 1.85
N ALA A 16 -14.06 -3.83 1.37
CA ALA A 16 -12.87 -4.64 1.14
C ALA A 16 -12.39 -5.36 2.42
N ALA A 17 -12.42 -4.68 3.56
CA ALA A 17 -12.04 -5.28 4.83
C ALA A 17 -13.01 -6.36 5.32
N ARG A 18 -14.33 -6.20 5.09
CA ARG A 18 -15.31 -7.24 5.39
C ARG A 18 -15.04 -8.50 4.58
N ILE A 19 -14.75 -8.35 3.29
CA ILE A 19 -14.36 -9.45 2.40
C ILE A 19 -13.06 -10.10 2.91
N ALA A 20 -12.02 -9.29 3.16
CA ALA A 20 -10.74 -9.79 3.67
C ALA A 20 -10.90 -10.56 4.98
N LEU A 21 -11.69 -10.06 5.93
CA LEU A 21 -11.90 -10.71 7.22
C LEU A 21 -12.76 -11.98 7.09
N HIS A 22 -13.73 -12.01 6.16
CA HIS A 22 -14.52 -13.20 5.89
C HIS A 22 -13.64 -14.38 5.44
N TYR A 23 -12.76 -14.14 4.47
CA TYR A 23 -11.84 -15.14 3.96
C TYR A 23 -10.69 -15.48 4.94
N PHE A 24 -10.35 -14.58 5.86
CA PHE A 24 -9.21 -14.77 6.77
C PHE A 24 -9.41 -15.94 7.75
N ASP A 25 -10.66 -16.30 8.04
CA ASP A 25 -11.00 -17.47 8.85
C ASP A 25 -10.67 -18.79 8.14
N SER A 26 -10.63 -18.80 6.81
CA SER A 26 -10.34 -19.99 5.98
C SER A 26 -9.75 -19.60 4.62
N PRO A 27 -8.51 -19.07 4.58
CA PRO A 27 -7.93 -18.47 3.39
C PRO A 27 -7.57 -19.55 2.36
N THR A 28 -7.98 -19.31 1.12
CA THR A 28 -7.53 -20.11 -0.02
C THR A 28 -6.12 -19.73 -0.42
N ARG A 29 -5.42 -20.63 -1.12
CA ARG A 29 -4.04 -20.42 -1.57
C ARG A 29 -3.88 -20.92 -2.99
N GLU A 30 -3.59 -20.00 -3.89
CA GLU A 30 -3.17 -20.31 -5.24
C GLU A 30 -1.78 -19.73 -5.48
N PHE A 31 -0.98 -20.43 -6.28
CA PHE A 31 0.37 -20.00 -6.60
C PHE A 31 0.41 -19.38 -8.00
N LYS A 32 0.88 -18.13 -8.09
CA LYS A 32 1.20 -17.49 -9.37
C LYS A 32 2.42 -18.19 -10.00
N LYS A 33 2.70 -17.85 -11.27
CA LYS A 33 3.84 -18.44 -12.03
C LYS A 33 5.19 -18.22 -11.34
N ASP A 34 5.35 -17.11 -10.64
CA ASP A 34 6.56 -16.75 -9.89
C ASP A 34 6.60 -17.34 -8.46
N ARG A 35 5.62 -18.18 -8.11
CA ARG A 35 5.43 -18.81 -6.79
C ARG A 35 4.99 -17.86 -5.67
N SER A 36 4.64 -16.61 -5.99
CA SER A 36 3.89 -15.79 -5.04
C SER A 36 2.48 -16.36 -4.83
N ILE A 37 1.90 -16.07 -3.66
CA ILE A 37 0.58 -16.55 -3.25
C ILE A 37 -0.45 -15.47 -3.63
N VAL A 38 -1.60 -15.91 -4.13
CA VAL A 38 -2.82 -15.12 -4.26
C VAL A 38 -3.98 -15.89 -3.62
N THR A 39 -4.93 -15.17 -3.05
CA THR A 39 -6.11 -15.75 -2.40
C THR A 39 -7.41 -15.34 -3.12
N GLU A 40 -8.53 -15.95 -2.77
CA GLU A 40 -9.84 -15.49 -3.23
C GLU A 40 -10.18 -14.09 -2.73
N ALA A 41 -9.70 -13.71 -1.54
CA ALA A 41 -9.89 -12.37 -0.99
C ALA A 41 -9.26 -11.31 -1.89
N ASP A 42 -8.03 -11.54 -2.37
CA ASP A 42 -7.33 -10.63 -3.29
C ASP A 42 -8.18 -10.36 -4.54
N ARG A 43 -8.73 -11.43 -5.14
CA ARG A 43 -9.50 -11.34 -6.38
C ARG A 43 -10.85 -10.69 -6.19
N GLU A 44 -11.56 -11.02 -5.12
CA GLU A 44 -12.88 -10.45 -4.86
C GLU A 44 -12.76 -8.95 -4.56
N ILE A 45 -11.78 -8.55 -3.74
CA ILE A 45 -11.53 -7.15 -3.43
C ILE A 45 -11.07 -6.38 -4.67
N GLU A 46 -10.11 -6.91 -5.45
CA GLU A 46 -9.66 -6.24 -6.67
C GLU A 46 -10.77 -6.14 -7.72
N GLY A 47 -11.62 -7.16 -7.84
CA GLY A 47 -12.81 -7.14 -8.70
C GLY A 47 -13.78 -6.04 -8.30
N MET A 48 -14.16 -5.99 -7.03
CA MET A 48 -15.08 -4.99 -6.48
C MET A 48 -14.53 -3.56 -6.66
N LEU A 49 -13.26 -3.33 -6.30
CA LEU A 49 -12.62 -2.02 -6.49
C LEU A 49 -12.47 -1.67 -7.97
N GLY A 50 -12.23 -2.68 -8.83
CA GLY A 50 -12.14 -2.52 -10.27
C GLY A 50 -13.41 -2.02 -10.94
N GLU A 51 -14.57 -2.51 -10.50
CA GLU A 51 -15.88 -2.03 -10.97
C GLU A 51 -16.08 -0.53 -10.67
N GLU A 52 -15.49 -0.05 -9.57
CA GLU A 52 -15.59 1.35 -9.20
C GLU A 52 -14.54 2.23 -9.87
N PHE A 53 -13.30 1.76 -9.97
CA PHE A 53 -12.13 2.58 -10.30
C PHE A 53 -11.72 2.54 -11.77
N ASP A 54 -11.94 1.43 -12.49
CA ASP A 54 -11.46 1.28 -13.86
C ASP A 54 -12.48 1.81 -14.89
N ARG A 55 -12.34 3.08 -15.28
CA ARG A 55 -13.25 3.78 -16.21
C ARG A 55 -12.46 4.43 -17.36
N PRO A 56 -11.82 3.64 -18.24
CA PRO A 56 -10.87 4.16 -19.22
C PRO A 56 -11.50 5.08 -20.27
N ARG A 57 -12.82 4.96 -20.50
CA ARG A 57 -13.58 5.87 -21.37
C ARG A 57 -13.71 7.28 -20.79
N GLU A 58 -13.57 7.40 -19.48
CA GLU A 58 -13.60 8.66 -18.73
C GLU A 58 -12.18 9.15 -18.40
N GLY A 59 -11.13 8.49 -18.91
CA GLY A 59 -9.74 8.81 -18.62
C GLY A 59 -9.25 8.38 -17.24
N VAL A 60 -9.95 7.42 -16.61
CA VAL A 60 -9.64 6.90 -15.27
C VAL A 60 -9.21 5.45 -15.39
N TYR A 61 -8.08 5.12 -14.78
CA TYR A 61 -7.40 3.83 -14.92
C TYR A 61 -7.16 3.19 -13.56
N LEU A 62 -6.85 1.90 -13.57
CA LEU A 62 -6.51 1.10 -12.41
C LEU A 62 -5.19 0.36 -12.66
N ILE A 63 -4.28 0.48 -11.70
CA ILE A 63 -3.08 -0.35 -11.58
C ILE A 63 -3.21 -1.13 -10.26
N GLY A 64 -3.65 -2.38 -10.35
CA GLY A 64 -3.73 -3.30 -9.20
C GLY A 64 -2.71 -4.43 -9.31
N GLU A 65 -2.31 -5.02 -8.17
CA GLU A 65 -1.36 -6.13 -8.16
C GLU A 65 -1.79 -7.31 -9.04
N GLU A 66 -3.07 -7.67 -9.02
CA GLU A 66 -3.56 -8.88 -9.69
C GLU A 66 -3.90 -8.63 -11.17
N THR A 67 -4.32 -7.43 -11.53
CA THR A 67 -4.83 -7.12 -12.87
C THR A 67 -3.87 -6.35 -13.75
N VAL A 68 -2.78 -5.78 -13.23
CA VAL A 68 -1.83 -4.98 -14.04
C VAL A 68 -1.25 -5.79 -15.21
N GLU A 69 -0.97 -7.08 -15.02
CA GLU A 69 -0.43 -7.96 -16.08
C GLU A 69 -1.44 -8.24 -17.21
N THR A 70 -2.73 -7.95 -16.98
CA THR A 70 -3.78 -8.13 -17.99
C THR A 70 -3.96 -6.91 -18.89
N LYS A 71 -3.37 -5.76 -18.53
CA LYS A 71 -3.49 -4.50 -19.27
C LYS A 71 -2.42 -4.42 -20.36
N ASP A 72 -2.79 -3.88 -21.51
CA ASP A 72 -1.84 -3.64 -22.59
C ASP A 72 -0.98 -2.39 -22.34
N GLU A 73 0.08 -2.23 -23.13
CA GLU A 73 1.00 -1.11 -22.94
C GLU A 73 0.33 0.24 -23.19
N ALA A 74 -0.62 0.32 -24.11
CA ALA A 74 -1.33 1.57 -24.39
C ALA A 74 -2.16 2.01 -23.18
N TYR A 75 -2.82 1.08 -22.50
CA TYR A 75 -3.53 1.31 -21.25
C TYR A 75 -2.58 1.81 -20.16
N LEU A 76 -1.45 1.13 -19.94
CA LEU A 76 -0.50 1.49 -18.89
C LEU A 76 0.13 2.87 -19.14
N GLN A 77 0.47 3.19 -20.39
CA GLN A 77 0.96 4.52 -20.76
C GLN A 77 -0.09 5.61 -20.60
N ALA A 78 -1.38 5.28 -20.80
CA ALA A 78 -2.47 6.21 -20.53
C ALA A 78 -2.68 6.41 -19.03
N ALA A 79 -2.59 5.34 -18.23
CA ALA A 79 -2.66 5.39 -16.77
C ALA A 79 -1.57 6.29 -16.17
N LEU A 80 -0.33 6.19 -16.67
CA LEU A 80 0.78 7.06 -16.24
C LEU A 80 0.57 8.56 -16.56
N LYS A 81 -0.39 8.89 -17.43
CA LYS A 81 -0.71 10.26 -17.85
C LYS A 81 -2.12 10.71 -17.43
N GLY A 82 -2.90 9.82 -16.83
CA GLY A 82 -4.31 10.04 -16.51
C GLY A 82 -4.56 10.10 -15.01
N SER A 83 -5.85 9.98 -14.66
CA SER A 83 -6.28 9.74 -13.29
C SER A 83 -6.20 8.24 -13.02
N THR A 84 -5.41 7.82 -12.04
CA THR A 84 -5.09 6.41 -11.85
C THR A 84 -5.23 6.00 -10.40
N TRP A 85 -6.08 5.01 -10.17
CA TRP A 85 -6.17 4.31 -8.90
C TRP A 85 -5.07 3.25 -8.85
N ILE A 86 -4.41 3.15 -7.70
CA ILE A 86 -3.37 2.17 -7.44
C ILE A 86 -3.80 1.39 -6.21
N ILE A 87 -3.92 0.07 -6.31
CA ILE A 87 -4.45 -0.74 -5.22
C ILE A 87 -3.57 -1.96 -4.95
N ASP A 88 -3.48 -2.30 -3.66
CA ASP A 88 -3.07 -3.62 -3.20
C ASP A 88 -4.21 -4.17 -2.32
N PRO A 89 -4.96 -5.17 -2.83
CA PRO A 89 -6.06 -5.78 -2.10
C PRO A 89 -5.65 -6.39 -0.76
N ILE A 90 -4.50 -7.06 -0.70
CA ILE A 90 -3.93 -7.68 0.50
C ILE A 90 -2.40 -7.62 0.43
N ASP A 91 -1.83 -6.50 0.86
CA ASP A 91 -0.38 -6.40 1.04
C ASP A 91 0.02 -7.31 2.21
N GLY A 92 0.97 -8.20 1.96
CA GLY A 92 1.33 -9.27 2.88
C GLY A 92 0.48 -10.54 2.72
N THR A 93 0.07 -10.89 1.50
CA THR A 93 -0.70 -12.10 1.16
C THR A 93 -0.15 -13.38 1.79
N SER A 94 1.18 -13.51 1.92
CA SER A 94 1.80 -14.66 2.61
C SER A 94 1.48 -14.68 4.11
N SER A 95 1.48 -13.53 4.78
CA SER A 95 1.07 -13.40 6.18
C SER A 95 -0.42 -13.70 6.32
N TYR A 96 -1.24 -13.09 5.46
CA TYR A 96 -2.69 -13.31 5.40
C TYR A 96 -3.04 -14.80 5.25
N ALA A 97 -2.48 -15.47 4.23
CA ALA A 97 -2.72 -16.87 3.94
C ALA A 97 -2.31 -17.82 5.09
N ASN A 98 -1.37 -17.40 5.94
CA ASN A 98 -0.88 -18.16 7.09
C ASN A 98 -1.46 -17.69 8.43
N HIS A 99 -2.58 -16.95 8.41
CA HIS A 99 -3.27 -16.43 9.60
C HIS A 99 -2.41 -15.53 10.50
N LEU A 100 -1.32 -14.98 9.97
CA LEU A 100 -0.55 -13.94 10.64
C LEU A 100 -1.28 -12.61 10.49
N LEU A 101 -1.05 -11.70 11.44
CA LEU A 101 -1.80 -10.43 11.52
C LEU A 101 -1.13 -9.28 10.75
N SER A 102 0.04 -9.53 10.15
CA SER A 102 0.84 -8.52 9.44
C SER A 102 0.47 -8.43 7.96
N TRP A 103 -0.71 -7.89 7.70
CA TRP A 103 -1.23 -7.59 6.36
C TRP A 103 -2.18 -6.39 6.40
N GLY A 104 -2.47 -5.81 5.24
CA GLY A 104 -3.40 -4.69 5.13
C GLY A 104 -3.89 -4.46 3.70
N ILE A 105 -4.70 -3.42 3.54
CA ILE A 105 -5.28 -2.99 2.28
C ILE A 105 -4.73 -1.60 1.96
N SER A 106 -4.33 -1.37 0.71
CA SER A 106 -3.81 -0.10 0.21
C SER A 106 -4.65 0.40 -0.96
N ILE A 107 -5.06 1.66 -0.90
CA ILE A 107 -5.70 2.38 -2.01
C ILE A 107 -4.98 3.71 -2.16
N SER A 108 -4.59 4.06 -3.37
CA SER A 108 -3.98 5.34 -3.68
C SER A 108 -4.53 5.90 -4.99
N TYR A 109 -4.40 7.21 -5.15
CA TYR A 109 -4.83 7.93 -6.33
C TYR A 109 -3.69 8.80 -6.83
N ALA A 110 -3.49 8.77 -8.14
CA ALA A 110 -2.48 9.53 -8.85
C ALA A 110 -3.11 10.32 -9.99
N GLU A 111 -2.56 11.50 -10.26
CA GLU A 111 -2.90 12.33 -11.41
C GLU A 111 -1.64 12.63 -12.21
N ASN A 112 -1.67 12.34 -13.51
CA ASN A 112 -0.56 12.60 -14.44
C ASN A 112 0.78 12.01 -13.94
N GLY A 113 0.74 10.77 -13.44
CA GLY A 113 1.93 10.08 -12.95
C GLY A 113 2.46 10.62 -11.62
N LYS A 114 1.66 11.39 -10.86
CA LYS A 114 2.01 11.84 -9.52
C LYS A 114 0.98 11.35 -8.52
N ILE A 115 1.43 10.59 -7.52
CA ILE A 115 0.61 10.15 -6.39
C ILE A 115 0.18 11.38 -5.57
N THR A 116 -1.11 11.53 -5.32
CA THR A 116 -1.69 12.68 -4.61
C THR A 116 -2.35 12.30 -3.29
N GLU A 117 -3.03 11.16 -3.25
CA GLU A 117 -3.79 10.70 -2.10
C GLU A 117 -3.61 9.19 -1.86
N GLY A 118 -3.86 8.74 -0.64
CA GLY A 118 -3.64 7.37 -0.21
C GLY A 118 -4.34 7.01 1.09
N ALA A 119 -4.66 5.72 1.22
CA ALA A 119 -5.25 5.12 2.40
C ALA A 119 -4.60 3.76 2.66
N ILE A 120 -4.22 3.53 3.92
CA ILE A 120 -3.72 2.25 4.42
C ILE A 120 -4.63 1.80 5.55
N TYR A 121 -5.20 0.62 5.41
CA TYR A 121 -6.02 0.02 6.46
C TYR A 121 -5.45 -1.33 6.89
N LEU A 122 -5.32 -1.55 8.20
CA LEU A 122 -5.00 -2.85 8.80
C LEU A 122 -6.26 -3.40 9.48
N PRO A 123 -7.07 -4.25 8.82
CA PRO A 123 -8.38 -4.67 9.34
C PRO A 123 -8.31 -5.40 10.67
N VAL A 124 -7.31 -6.27 10.86
CA VAL A 124 -7.14 -7.02 12.13
C VAL A 124 -6.86 -6.08 13.31
N ALA A 125 -6.04 -5.05 13.08
CA ALA A 125 -5.70 -4.06 14.10
C ALA A 125 -6.75 -2.94 14.20
N GLY A 126 -7.65 -2.83 13.23
CA GLY A 126 -8.59 -1.74 13.10
C GLY A 126 -7.93 -0.38 12.88
N LYS A 127 -6.70 -0.33 12.35
CA LYS A 127 -5.95 0.92 12.23
C LYS A 127 -5.99 1.44 10.81
N LEU A 128 -6.47 2.66 10.63
CA LEU A 128 -6.56 3.36 9.35
C LEU A 128 -5.71 4.62 9.37
N LEU A 129 -4.99 4.85 8.28
CA LEU A 129 -4.51 6.17 7.87
C LEU A 129 -5.09 6.50 6.49
N ILE A 130 -5.54 7.73 6.31
CA ILE A 130 -6.09 8.21 5.03
C ILE A 130 -5.74 9.67 4.80
N THR A 131 -5.44 10.04 3.56
CA THR A 131 -5.15 11.42 3.21
C THR A 131 -6.38 12.16 2.67
N GLU A 132 -6.40 13.46 2.91
CA GLU A 132 -7.28 14.38 2.19
C GLU A 132 -6.55 15.72 2.11
N LYS A 133 -6.28 16.18 0.88
CA LYS A 133 -5.55 17.41 0.58
C LYS A 133 -4.19 17.42 1.28
N ASP A 134 -3.90 18.40 2.12
CA ASP A 134 -2.62 18.56 2.81
C ASP A 134 -2.51 17.77 4.12
N ARG A 135 -3.52 16.95 4.45
CA ARG A 135 -3.65 16.31 5.77
C ARG A 135 -3.69 14.80 5.69
N VAL A 136 -3.32 14.19 6.80
CA VAL A 136 -3.51 12.76 7.06
C VAL A 136 -4.40 12.61 8.27
N TYR A 137 -5.44 11.80 8.16
CA TYR A 137 -6.34 11.44 9.23
C TYR A 137 -6.08 10.00 9.67
N ALA A 138 -6.24 9.76 10.96
CA ALA A 138 -6.20 8.44 11.56
C ALA A 138 -7.59 8.07 12.10
N SER A 139 -7.89 6.78 12.05
CA SER A 139 -9.05 6.22 12.73
C SER A 139 -8.75 4.85 13.30
N GLN A 140 -9.48 4.52 14.37
CA GLN A 140 -9.52 3.19 14.95
C GLN A 140 -10.89 2.58 14.64
N TRP A 141 -10.96 1.72 13.63
CA TRP A 141 -12.16 0.95 13.30
C TRP A 141 -12.24 -0.28 14.18
N ARG A 142 -13.46 -0.76 14.42
CA ARG A 142 -13.65 -2.06 15.04
C ARG A 142 -13.33 -3.16 14.03
N ARG A 143 -12.73 -4.23 14.55
CA ARG A 143 -12.41 -5.44 13.77
C ARG A 143 -13.64 -6.14 13.20
N ASP A 144 -14.83 -5.89 13.75
CA ASP A 144 -16.08 -6.44 13.20
C ASP A 144 -16.66 -5.60 12.04
N CYS A 145 -15.99 -4.50 11.67
CA CYS A 145 -16.40 -3.60 10.57
C CYS A 145 -17.87 -3.18 10.65
N ARG A 146 -18.45 -3.11 11.85
CA ARG A 146 -19.85 -2.72 12.07
C ARG A 146 -20.07 -1.21 12.11
N ASP A 147 -18.99 -0.45 12.30
CA ASP A 147 -19.03 0.99 12.22
C ASP A 147 -19.02 1.38 10.74
N ASP A 148 -20.16 1.78 10.21
CA ASP A 148 -20.27 2.28 8.82
C ASP A 148 -19.65 3.68 8.68
N GLU A 149 -19.48 4.41 9.79
CA GLU A 149 -18.91 5.76 9.82
C GLU A 149 -17.78 5.85 10.86
N PRO A 150 -16.52 5.92 10.42
CA PRO A 150 -15.41 6.01 11.35
C PRO A 150 -15.14 7.43 11.82
N HIS A 151 -14.75 7.56 13.09
CA HIS A 151 -14.31 8.85 13.62
C HIS A 151 -12.87 9.17 13.16
N LEU A 152 -12.76 10.01 12.13
CA LEU A 152 -11.48 10.54 11.68
C LEU A 152 -10.94 11.59 12.64
N SER A 153 -9.66 11.46 13.00
CA SER A 153 -8.91 12.45 13.77
C SER A 153 -7.67 12.88 13.00
N LEU A 154 -7.31 14.17 13.05
CA LEU A 154 -6.10 14.65 12.40
C LEU A 154 -4.88 13.94 13.00
N HIS A 155 -4.14 13.21 12.17
CA HIS A 155 -2.96 12.49 12.60
C HIS A 155 -1.77 13.44 12.71
N LYS A 156 -1.03 13.33 13.81
CA LYS A 156 0.26 14.00 13.97
C LYS A 156 1.33 12.91 14.11
N PRO A 157 2.41 12.97 13.32
CA PRO A 157 3.43 11.94 13.35
C PRO A 157 4.06 11.87 14.74
N VAL A 158 4.24 10.66 15.26
CA VAL A 158 4.97 10.42 16.50
C VAL A 158 6.42 10.19 16.13
N ILE A 159 7.27 11.20 16.35
CA ILE A 159 8.70 11.12 16.02
C ILE A 159 9.43 10.42 17.17
N PRO A 160 10.07 9.26 16.92
CA PRO A 160 10.88 8.58 17.93
C PRO A 160 11.97 9.51 18.45
N GLN A 161 12.21 9.49 19.76
CA GLN A 161 13.26 10.28 20.41
C GLN A 161 14.52 9.42 20.60
N PRO A 162 15.72 10.02 20.56
CA PRO A 162 16.96 9.31 20.88
C PRO A 162 16.95 8.79 22.34
N PRO A 163 17.70 7.73 22.68
CA PRO A 163 18.63 6.97 21.82
C PRO A 163 17.90 6.04 20.83
N PHE A 164 18.28 6.09 19.56
CA PHE A 164 17.66 5.30 18.48
C PHE A 164 18.08 3.82 18.50
N GLU A 165 19.08 3.47 19.29
CA GLU A 165 19.63 2.12 19.45
C GLU A 165 18.60 1.13 20.02
N ALA A 166 17.58 1.63 20.72
CA ALA A 166 16.43 0.86 21.20
C ALA A 166 15.24 0.86 20.21
N GLY A 167 15.36 1.57 19.09
CA GLY A 167 14.34 1.65 18.04
C GLY A 167 14.22 0.35 17.25
N VAL A 168 13.05 0.16 16.65
CA VAL A 168 12.79 -0.96 15.73
C VAL A 168 12.87 -0.46 14.29
N ILE A 169 13.71 -1.10 13.48
CA ILE A 169 13.83 -0.89 12.04
C ILE A 169 13.00 -1.96 11.34
N ALA A 170 12.03 -1.53 10.55
CA ALA A 170 11.31 -2.43 9.68
C ALA A 170 12.12 -2.69 8.40
N ILE A 171 12.16 -3.94 7.94
CA ILE A 171 12.78 -4.29 6.67
C ILE A 171 11.88 -5.20 5.84
N ASP A 172 12.00 -5.14 4.53
CA ASP A 172 11.32 -6.07 3.63
C ASP A 172 11.98 -7.47 3.59
N GLN A 173 11.35 -8.38 2.85
CA GLN A 173 11.88 -9.73 2.68
C GLN A 173 13.18 -9.76 1.88
N GLY A 174 13.37 -8.85 0.91
CA GLY A 174 14.59 -8.76 0.11
C GLY A 174 15.81 -8.49 0.98
N ASN A 175 15.72 -7.47 1.84
CA ASN A 175 16.77 -7.15 2.80
C ASN A 175 17.00 -8.29 3.81
N THR A 176 15.94 -8.95 4.28
CA THR A 176 16.06 -10.11 5.17
C THR A 176 16.89 -11.25 4.53
N ARG A 177 16.67 -11.53 3.25
CA ARG A 177 17.38 -12.59 2.51
C ARG A 177 18.82 -12.22 2.16
N SER A 178 19.09 -10.93 1.97
CA SER A 178 20.44 -10.43 1.64
C SER A 178 21.44 -10.58 2.79
N GLY A 179 20.95 -10.71 4.03
CA GLY A 179 21.80 -10.89 5.22
C GLY A 179 22.50 -9.61 5.69
N HIS A 180 22.11 -8.44 5.19
CA HIS A 180 22.63 -7.16 5.68
C HIS A 180 22.29 -6.97 7.17
N GLY A 181 23.29 -6.56 7.95
CA GLY A 181 23.10 -6.18 9.35
C GLY A 181 22.61 -4.74 9.46
N PHE A 182 21.58 -4.51 10.29
CA PHE A 182 21.08 -3.17 10.62
C PHE A 182 21.32 -2.88 12.11
N PRO A 183 21.50 -1.61 12.49
CA PRO A 183 21.61 -1.24 13.90
C PRO A 183 20.27 -1.44 14.63
N GLY A 184 20.32 -1.80 15.91
CA GLY A 184 19.13 -1.93 16.75
C GLY A 184 18.30 -3.20 16.48
N THR A 185 17.02 -3.16 16.87
CA THR A 185 16.10 -4.29 16.67
C THR A 185 15.53 -4.26 15.26
N VAL A 186 15.54 -5.39 14.57
CA VAL A 186 15.03 -5.53 13.21
C VAL A 186 13.71 -6.30 13.22
N HIS A 187 12.71 -5.81 12.50
CA HIS A 187 11.43 -6.49 12.30
C HIS A 187 11.10 -6.65 10.80
N ALA A 188 11.02 -7.90 10.35
CA ALA A 188 10.55 -8.24 9.01
C ALA A 188 9.09 -8.72 9.08
N SER A 189 8.13 -7.80 8.90
CA SER A 189 6.68 -8.08 9.02
C SER A 189 6.11 -8.90 7.87
N GLY A 190 6.76 -8.84 6.70
CA GLY A 190 6.27 -9.43 5.46
C GLY A 190 5.19 -8.61 4.73
N SER A 191 4.93 -7.38 5.16
CA SER A 191 3.93 -6.46 4.60
C SER A 191 4.46 -5.01 4.64
N SER A 192 4.46 -4.36 3.49
CA SER A 192 4.91 -2.97 3.31
C SER A 192 3.95 -1.98 3.95
N VAL A 193 2.64 -2.20 3.80
CA VAL A 193 1.61 -1.30 4.34
C VAL A 193 1.54 -1.41 5.85
N PHE A 194 1.73 -2.61 6.41
CA PHE A 194 1.90 -2.80 7.85
C PHE A 194 3.13 -2.05 8.36
N ALA A 195 4.24 -2.10 7.61
CA ALA A 195 5.46 -1.38 7.96
C ALA A 195 5.26 0.14 7.95
N LEU A 196 4.74 0.68 6.86
CA LEU A 196 4.52 2.12 6.66
C LEU A 196 3.53 2.69 7.68
N LEU A 197 2.41 2.01 7.94
CA LEU A 197 1.44 2.51 8.94
C LEU A 197 2.08 2.58 10.34
N HIS A 198 2.81 1.56 10.76
CA HIS A 198 3.49 1.59 12.05
C HIS A 198 4.64 2.60 12.10
N LEU A 199 5.34 2.85 10.99
CA LEU A 199 6.31 3.93 10.88
C LEU A 199 5.63 5.29 11.14
N PHE A 200 4.53 5.58 10.46
CA PHE A 200 3.81 6.84 10.62
C PHE A 200 3.16 7.02 12.00
N MET A 201 2.87 5.91 12.69
CA MET A 201 2.40 5.90 14.08
C MET A 201 3.53 5.91 15.13
N GLY A 202 4.80 5.94 14.72
CA GLY A 202 5.96 5.97 15.62
C GLY A 202 6.36 4.62 16.23
N GLY A 203 5.83 3.52 15.70
CA GLY A 203 6.22 2.15 16.09
C GLY A 203 7.55 1.70 15.49
N TYR A 204 7.95 2.30 14.36
CA TYR A 204 9.27 2.09 13.76
C TYR A 204 10.04 3.41 13.64
N VAL A 205 11.36 3.32 13.67
CA VAL A 205 12.26 4.45 13.42
C VAL A 205 12.57 4.62 11.94
N SER A 206 12.50 3.53 11.17
CA SER A 206 12.76 3.51 9.74
C SER A 206 12.11 2.28 9.09
N TYR A 207 11.86 2.37 7.80
CA TYR A 207 11.49 1.24 6.95
C TYR A 207 12.43 1.21 5.74
N ILE A 208 13.03 0.04 5.48
CA ILE A 208 13.96 -0.18 4.37
C ILE A 208 13.39 -1.28 3.49
N ALA A 209 13.15 -0.98 2.22
CA ALA A 209 12.44 -1.89 1.33
C ALA A 209 12.85 -1.73 -0.13
N TYR A 210 12.77 -2.84 -0.85
CA TYR A 210 12.56 -2.86 -2.29
C TYR A 210 11.13 -3.33 -2.52
N ALA A 211 10.29 -2.47 -3.07
CA ALA A 211 8.85 -2.71 -3.12
C ALA A 211 8.27 -2.31 -4.47
N LYS A 212 7.08 -2.83 -4.77
CA LYS A 212 6.34 -2.47 -5.98
C LYS A 212 5.58 -1.17 -5.78
N LEU A 213 5.09 -0.60 -6.87
CA LEU A 213 4.29 0.63 -6.86
C LEU A 213 3.11 0.56 -5.88
N TRP A 214 2.31 -0.51 -5.93
CA TRP A 214 1.11 -0.65 -5.10
C TRP A 214 1.40 -0.84 -3.59
N ASP A 215 2.52 -1.49 -3.26
CA ASP A 215 3.01 -1.65 -1.88
C ASP A 215 3.34 -0.31 -1.22
N LEU A 216 3.80 0.68 -2.01
CA LEU A 216 4.31 1.96 -1.51
C LEU A 216 3.36 3.14 -1.74
N ALA A 217 2.50 3.10 -2.77
CA ALA A 217 1.80 4.29 -3.26
C ALA A 217 1.00 5.02 -2.17
N ALA A 218 0.22 4.30 -1.37
CA ALA A 218 -0.55 4.92 -0.29
C ALA A 218 0.36 5.54 0.79
N GLY A 219 1.50 4.91 1.08
CA GLY A 219 2.48 5.47 2.00
C GLY A 219 3.19 6.69 1.44
N ALA A 220 3.56 6.66 0.15
CA ALA A 220 4.17 7.79 -0.55
C ALA A 220 3.28 9.04 -0.50
N ALA A 221 1.96 8.87 -0.64
CA ALA A 221 0.99 9.96 -0.47
C ALA A 221 1.04 10.59 0.93
N MET A 222 1.35 9.82 1.97
CA MET A 222 1.36 10.30 3.36
C MET A 222 2.69 10.90 3.80
N MET A 223 3.81 10.45 3.23
CA MET A 223 5.15 10.75 3.73
C MET A 223 5.42 12.26 3.87
N GLU A 224 5.28 13.01 2.78
CA GLU A 224 5.56 14.45 2.79
C GLU A 224 4.58 15.20 3.70
N LYS A 225 3.29 14.83 3.68
CA LYS A 225 2.24 15.42 4.51
C LYS A 225 2.51 15.22 6.01
N LEU A 226 3.20 14.13 6.37
CA LEU A 226 3.61 13.80 7.73
C LEU A 226 5.07 14.21 8.04
N GLY A 227 5.78 14.87 7.13
CA GLY A 227 7.17 15.28 7.33
C GLY A 227 8.20 14.14 7.34
N PHE A 228 7.83 12.96 6.82
CA PHE A 228 8.77 11.86 6.58
C PHE A 228 9.50 12.07 5.25
N LEU A 229 10.72 11.55 5.16
CA LEU A 229 11.56 11.60 3.97
C LEU A 229 11.89 10.18 3.50
N GLY A 230 11.92 10.00 2.19
CA GLY A 230 12.37 8.76 1.55
C GLY A 230 13.59 9.03 0.69
N ARG A 231 14.52 8.09 0.67
CA ARG A 231 15.74 8.17 -0.15
C ARG A 231 16.14 6.79 -0.65
N PHE A 232 16.69 6.77 -1.85
CA PHE A 232 17.42 5.62 -2.36
C PHE A 232 18.82 5.55 -1.73
N GLU A 233 19.48 4.40 -1.87
CA GLU A 233 20.83 4.17 -1.34
C GLU A 233 21.87 5.17 -1.88
N ASN A 234 21.70 5.63 -3.13
CA ASN A 234 22.55 6.65 -3.75
C ASN A 234 22.28 8.08 -3.22
N GLY A 235 21.33 8.25 -2.30
CA GLY A 235 20.94 9.51 -1.67
C GLY A 235 19.89 10.32 -2.44
N SER A 236 19.50 9.92 -3.66
CA SER A 236 18.43 10.59 -4.40
C SER A 236 17.10 10.48 -3.66
N PRO A 237 16.22 11.49 -3.75
CA PRO A 237 14.95 11.47 -3.07
C PRO A 237 14.01 10.43 -3.68
N TYR A 238 13.31 9.69 -2.83
CA TYR A 238 12.09 9.00 -3.22
C TYR A 238 10.93 10.00 -3.18
N THR A 239 10.16 10.09 -4.26
CA THR A 239 9.10 11.10 -4.43
C THR A 239 7.78 10.43 -4.80
N THR A 240 6.72 11.23 -4.90
CA THR A 240 5.41 10.77 -5.36
C THR A 240 5.32 10.54 -6.87
N SER A 241 6.39 10.74 -7.63
CA SER A 241 6.39 10.52 -9.07
C SER A 241 6.37 9.03 -9.43
N ILE A 242 5.62 8.68 -10.46
CA ILE A 242 5.56 7.36 -11.07
C ILE A 242 6.27 7.46 -12.42
N ASP A 243 7.59 7.45 -12.38
CA ASP A 243 8.45 7.57 -13.56
C ASP A 243 9.70 6.66 -13.43
N GLU A 244 10.52 6.64 -14.48
CA GLU A 244 11.73 5.81 -14.56
C GLU A 244 12.84 6.19 -13.56
N THR A 245 12.72 7.33 -12.88
CA THR A 245 13.65 7.72 -11.81
C THR A 245 13.31 7.05 -10.49
N ILE A 246 12.05 6.62 -10.32
CA ILE A 246 11.54 5.99 -9.10
C ILE A 246 11.27 4.50 -9.32
N TYR A 247 10.78 4.09 -10.49
CA TYR A 247 10.32 2.74 -10.78
C TYR A 247 10.88 2.20 -12.10
N GLU A 248 11.14 0.90 -12.18
CA GLU A 248 11.37 0.21 -13.44
C GLU A 248 10.07 0.12 -14.23
N LEU A 249 9.91 0.89 -15.31
CA LEU A 249 8.66 0.94 -16.09
C LEU A 249 8.73 0.20 -17.43
N SER A 250 9.91 -0.33 -17.81
CA SER A 250 10.11 -0.98 -19.09
C SER A 250 9.18 -2.20 -19.25
N PRO A 251 8.48 -2.33 -20.39
CA PRO A 251 7.66 -3.53 -20.69
C PRO A 251 8.48 -4.82 -20.72
N ASP A 252 9.77 -4.72 -21.04
CA ASP A 252 10.69 -5.86 -21.12
C ASP A 252 11.20 -6.32 -19.74
N ALA A 253 10.97 -5.52 -18.70
CA ALA A 253 11.49 -5.74 -17.36
C ALA A 253 10.68 -6.75 -16.54
N LYS A 254 10.40 -7.94 -17.09
CA LYS A 254 9.74 -9.12 -16.45
C LYS A 254 9.27 -8.92 -15.00
N ASN A 255 9.99 -9.51 -14.03
CA ASN A 255 9.62 -9.52 -12.60
C ASN A 255 10.07 -8.26 -11.86
N ARG A 256 10.56 -7.25 -12.58
CA ARG A 256 11.09 -6.00 -12.04
C ARG A 256 10.20 -4.81 -12.33
N ARG A 257 9.32 -4.90 -13.34
CA ARG A 257 8.41 -3.82 -13.68
C ARG A 257 7.63 -3.38 -12.44
N TRP A 258 7.50 -2.08 -12.27
CA TRP A 258 6.89 -1.39 -11.13
C TRP A 258 7.68 -1.44 -9.81
N LYS A 259 8.92 -1.95 -9.80
CA LYS A 259 9.78 -1.94 -8.60
C LYS A 259 10.68 -0.73 -8.54
N THR A 260 10.91 -0.27 -7.31
CA THR A 260 11.94 0.72 -6.95
C THR A 260 13.36 0.18 -7.11
#